data_AF-A0A160T9H9-F1
#
_entry.id   AF-A0A160T9H9-F1
#
_cell.length_a   1.000
_cell.length_b   1.000
_cell.length_c   1.000
_cell.angle_alpha   90.00
_cell.angle_beta   90.00
_cell.angle_gamma   90.00
#
_symmetry.space_group_name_H-M   'P 1'
#
loop_
_entity.id
_entity.type
_entity.pdbx_description
1 polymer ?
#
loop_
_entity_poly.entity_id
_entity_poly.type
_entity_poly.pdbx_seq_one_letter_code
_entity_poly.pdbx_strand_id
1 'polypeptide(L)' 'MINVIIFTPPAIRQRGGALFMDRRYGALFVYHNGAESYYAARGFRGSLRV' A
#
# COMPACT_ATOMS: atom_id res chain seq x y z
N MET A 1 -2.49 2.48 12.96
CA MET A 1 -1.16 2.51 12.32
C MET A 1 -1.33 2.94 10.87
N ILE A 2 -0.79 4.09 10.48
CA ILE A 2 -0.99 4.67 9.16
C ILE A 2 -0.05 3.97 8.16
N ASN A 3 -0.52 2.89 7.52
CA ASN A 3 0.10 2.36 6.30
C ASN A 3 -0.58 3.08 5.11
N VAL A 4 0.13 3.99 4.44
CA VAL A 4 -0.33 4.66 3.21
C VAL A 4 0.50 4.16 2.03
N ILE A 5 -0.16 3.82 0.92
CA ILE A 5 0.53 3.53 -0.35
C ILE A 5 1.13 4.84 -0.85
N ILE A 6 2.43 4.84 -1.09
CA ILE A 6 3.15 5.96 -1.70
C ILE A 6 3.43 5.66 -3.19
N PHE A 7 4.04 6.62 -3.89
CA PHE A 7 4.47 6.42 -5.26
C PHE A 7 5.25 5.11 -5.39
N THR A 8 4.72 4.19 -6.20
CA THR A 8 5.34 2.91 -6.48
C THR A 8 5.82 2.95 -7.93
N PRO A 9 7.14 2.92 -8.19
CA PRO A 9 7.70 2.90 -9.53
C PRO A 9 7.10 1.79 -10.41
N PRO A 10 6.93 2.02 -11.73
CA PRO A 10 6.35 1.03 -12.64
C PRO A 10 7.02 -0.34 -12.58
N ALA A 11 8.36 -0.38 -12.46
CA ALA A 11 9.12 -1.64 -12.37
C ALA A 11 8.76 -2.49 -11.13
N ILE A 12 8.38 -1.85 -10.02
CA ILE A 12 7.95 -2.54 -8.80
C ILE A 12 6.47 -2.95 -8.93
N ARG A 13 5.63 -2.06 -9.47
CA ARG A 13 4.20 -2.32 -9.67
C ARG A 13 3.95 -3.48 -10.64
N GLN A 14 4.70 -3.54 -11.74
CA GLN A 14 4.59 -4.61 -12.74
C GLN A 14 4.92 -6.00 -12.17
N ARG A 15 5.71 -6.04 -11.09
CA ARG A 15 6.02 -7.28 -10.35
C ARG A 15 5.03 -7.56 -9.20
N GLY A 16 3.89 -6.87 -9.16
CA GLY A 16 2.87 -7.01 -8.11
C GLY A 16 3.18 -6.26 -6.81
N GLY A 17 4.28 -5.50 -6.76
CA GLY A 17 4.71 -4.78 -5.57
C GLY A 17 4.02 -3.44 -5.34
N ALA A 18 4.15 -2.94 -4.12
CA ALA A 18 3.68 -1.66 -3.62
C ALA A 18 4.65 -1.15 -2.53
N LEU A 19 4.87 0.17 -2.50
CA LEU A 19 5.60 0.83 -1.43
C LEU A 19 4.63 1.46 -0.43
N PHE A 20 4.97 1.35 0.84
CA PHE A 20 4.20 1.88 1.97
C PHE A 20 5.09 2.75 2.84
N MET A 21 4.46 3.70 3.53
CA MET A 21 5.16 4.55 4.49
C MET A 21 4.30 4.75 5.73
N ASP A 22 4.97 4.81 6.89
CA ASP A 22 4.43 5.33 8.13
C ASP A 22 5.41 6.26 8.85
N ARG A 23 4.88 7.17 9.68
CA ARG A 23 5.67 8.08 10.51
C ARG A 23 5.44 7.75 11.97
N ARG A 24 6.50 7.35 12.68
CA ARG A 24 6.46 6.97 14.10
C ARG A 24 7.73 7.42 14.80
N TYR A 25 7.61 7.79 16.07
CA TYR A 25 8.76 8.20 16.89
C TYR A 25 9.60 9.33 16.27
N GLY A 26 8.97 10.22 15.49
CA GLY A 26 9.68 11.28 14.75
C GLY A 26 10.42 10.81 13.49
N ALA A 27 10.44 9.51 13.20
CA ALA A 27 11.11 8.90 12.06
C ALA A 27 10.11 8.45 10.97
N LEU A 28 10.61 8.33 9.74
CA LEU A 28 9.90 7.78 8.59
C LEU A 28 10.33 6.33 8.39
N PHE A 29 9.35 5.44 8.23
CA PHE A 29 9.58 4.05 7.90
C PHE A 29 8.96 3.74 6.53
N VAL A 30 9.73 3.11 5.65
CA VAL A 30 9.33 2.76 4.29
C VAL A 30 9.46 1.25 4.11
N TYR A 31 8.44 0.64 3.51
CA TYR A 31 8.33 -0.82 3.38
C TYR A 31 7.88 -1.20 1.97
N HIS A 32 8.22 -2.42 1.54
CA HIS A 32 7.71 -3.03 0.30
C HIS A 32 6.82 -4.24 0.63
N ASN A 33 5.68 -4.36 -0.04
CA ASN A 33 4.82 -5.54 0.02
C ASN A 33 4.01 -5.67 -1.29
N GLY A 34 3.33 -6.78 -1.50
CA GLY A 34 2.32 -6.92 -2.55
C GLY A 34 1.20 -5.90 -2.37
N ALA A 35 0.71 -5.33 -3.49
CA ALA A 35 -0.45 -4.44 -3.47
C ALA A 35 -1.69 -5.16 -2.92
N GLU A 36 -1.86 -6.43 -3.28
CA GLU A 36 -2.97 -7.27 -2.85
C GLU A 36 -2.97 -7.48 -1.33
N SER A 37 -1.81 -7.67 -0.69
CA SER A 37 -1.73 -7.82 0.76
C SER A 37 -2.28 -6.60 1.50
N TYR A 38 -2.14 -5.40 0.94
CA TYR A 38 -2.73 -4.19 1.51
C TYR A 38 -4.25 -4.12 1.33
N TYR A 39 -4.76 -4.50 0.15
CA TYR A 39 -6.20 -4.51 -0.10
C TYR A 39 -6.92 -5.66 0.61
N ALA A 40 -6.30 -6.84 0.71
CA ALA A 40 -6.81 -8.00 1.44
C ALA A 40 -7.02 -7.67 2.93
N ALA A 41 -6.07 -6.95 3.53
CA ALA A 41 -6.16 -6.51 4.93
C ALA A 41 -7.23 -5.43 5.19
N ARG A 42 -7.73 -4.74 4.15
CA ARG A 42 -8.72 -3.65 4.29
C ARG A 42 -10.11 -3.97 3.76
N GLY A 43 -10.35 -5.23 3.41
CA GLY A 43 -11.63 -5.69 2.88
C GLY A 43 -11.91 -5.14 1.48
N PHE A 44 -12.48 -5.98 0.63
CA PHE A 44 -12.95 -5.54 -0.68
C PHE A 44 -14.01 -4.44 -0.51
N ARG A 45 -13.69 -3.20 -0.85
CA ARG A 45 -14.71 -2.14 -0.94
C ARG A 45 -15.43 -2.32 -2.27
N GLY A 46 -16.56 -3.02 -2.24
CA GLY A 46 -17.42 -3.18 -3.41
C GLY A 46 -17.82 -1.81 -3.97
N SER A 47 -17.55 -1.57 -5.25
CA SER A 47 -18.05 -0.40 -5.96
C SER A 47 -19.45 -0.70 -6.45
N LEU A 48 -20.49 -0.19 -5.78
CA LEU A 48 -21.84 -0.20 -6.31
C LEU A 48 -21.98 0.96 -7.30
N ARG A 49 -22.21 0.65 -8.58
CA ARG A 49 -22.62 1.62 -9.58
C ARG A 49 -24.12 1.43 -9.79
N VAL A 50 -24.93 2.40 -9.37
CA VAL A 50 -26.34 2.52 -9.74
C VAL A 50 -26.50 3.33 -11.00
#